data_AF-A0A931AEY1-F1
#
_entry.id   AF-A0A931AEY1-F1
#
_cell.length_a   1.000
_cell.length_b   1.000
_cell.length_c   1.000
_cell.angle_alpha   90.00
_cell.angle_beta   90.00
_cell.angle_gamma   90.00
#
_symmetry.space_group_name_H-M   'P 1'
#
loop_
_entity.id
_entity.type
_entity.pdbx_description
1 polymer ?
#
loop_
_entity_poly.entity_id
_entity_poly.type
_entity_poly.pdbx_seq_one_letter_code
_entity_poly.pdbx_strand_id
1 'polypeptide(L)'
;MPSFERLTIEEARTLTREELLPRIEEEQKYWYHRIHRCLMQPGDDAAFRTFNDIMHIAVDPHRSAAVRDAAADENYWRKPLGELGEL
;
A
#
# COMPACT_ATOMS: atom_id res chain seq x y z
N MET A 1 -19.66 -5.75 -8.15
CA MET A 1 -18.20 -5.92 -8.30
C MET A 1 -17.86 -7.24 -7.64
N PRO A 2 -17.05 -8.12 -8.27
CA PRO A 2 -16.50 -9.29 -7.57
C PRO A 2 -15.90 -8.80 -6.24
N SER A 3 -16.07 -9.57 -5.18
CA SER A 3 -15.77 -9.21 -3.78
C SER A 3 -14.47 -8.43 -3.70
N PHE A 4 -14.58 -7.11 -3.55
CA PHE A 4 -13.42 -6.24 -3.41
C PHE A 4 -12.68 -6.67 -2.15
N GLU A 5 -11.49 -7.23 -2.33
CA GLU A 5 -10.65 -7.71 -1.25
C GLU A 5 -9.70 -6.60 -0.85
N ARG A 6 -9.74 -6.22 0.44
CA ARG A 6 -8.90 -5.16 0.99
C ARG A 6 -7.45 -5.64 1.00
N LEU A 7 -6.55 -4.73 0.66
CA LEU A 7 -5.14 -4.98 0.69
C LEU A 7 -4.66 -5.08 2.14
N THR A 8 -4.08 -6.21 2.51
CA THR A 8 -3.53 -6.42 3.85
C THR A 8 -2.06 -6.03 3.93
N ILE A 9 -1.57 -5.78 5.14
CA ILE A 9 -0.15 -5.51 5.39
C ILE A 9 0.71 -6.71 4.99
N GLU A 10 0.23 -7.94 5.17
CA GLU A 10 0.95 -9.15 4.79
C GLU A 10 1.12 -9.25 3.28
N GLU A 11 0.06 -9.00 2.51
CA GLU A 11 0.14 -8.97 1.05
C GLU A 11 1.00 -7.80 0.57
N ALA A 12 0.95 -6.65 1.24
CA ALA A 12 1.84 -5.54 0.94
C ALA A 12 3.32 -5.90 1.13
N ARG A 13 3.65 -6.80 2.06
CA ARG A 13 5.04 -7.25 2.31
C ARG A 13 5.52 -8.29 1.32
N THR A 14 4.63 -9.13 0.80
CA THR A 14 4.96 -10.27 -0.08
C THR A 14 4.89 -9.92 -1.56
N LEU A 15 4.00 -9.03 -1.96
CA LEU A 15 3.83 -8.63 -3.36
C LEU A 15 4.97 -7.74 -3.83
N THR A 16 5.36 -7.93 -5.09
CA THR A 16 6.24 -6.98 -5.77
C THR A 16 5.49 -5.68 -6.02
N ARG A 17 6.22 -4.58 -6.23
CA ARG A 17 5.57 -3.30 -6.49
C ARG A 17 4.69 -3.30 -7.74
N GLU A 18 5.07 -4.04 -8.79
CA GLU A 18 4.29 -4.18 -10.02
C GLU A 18 2.94 -4.88 -9.77
N GLU A 19 2.89 -5.83 -8.84
CA GLU A 19 1.66 -6.51 -8.44
C GLU A 19 0.85 -5.68 -7.43
N LEU A 20 1.54 -4.88 -6.62
CA LEU A 20 0.93 -4.03 -5.59
C LEU A 20 0.23 -2.81 -6.19
N LEU A 21 0.81 -2.19 -7.22
CA LEU A 21 0.30 -0.98 -7.86
C LEU A 21 -1.16 -1.10 -8.36
N PRO A 22 -1.53 -2.12 -9.17
CA PRO A 22 -2.92 -2.26 -9.62
C PRO A 22 -3.89 -2.48 -8.46
N ARG A 23 -3.47 -3.17 -7.40
CA ARG A 23 -4.32 -3.39 -6.22
C ARG A 23 -4.50 -2.12 -5.39
N ILE A 24 -3.45 -1.30 -5.25
CA ILE A 24 -3.55 0.03 -4.62
C ILE A 24 -4.51 0.92 -5.42
N GLU A 25 -4.43 0.92 -6.75
CA GLU A 25 -5.34 1.72 -7.59
C GLU A 25 -6.80 1.29 -7.45
N GLU A 26 -7.08 -0.02 -7.38
CA GLU A 26 -8.43 -0.54 -7.16
C GLU A 26 -8.97 -0.15 -5.79
N GLU A 27 -8.16 -0.28 -4.74
CA GLU A 27 -8.55 0.11 -3.39
C GLU A 27 -8.70 1.63 -3.23
N GLN A 28 -7.86 2.42 -3.89
CA GLN A 28 -7.99 3.87 -3.94
C GLN A 28 -9.32 4.28 -4.60
N LYS A 29 -9.71 3.65 -5.71
CA LYS A 29 -11.01 3.88 -6.37
C LYS A 29 -12.16 3.50 -5.46
N TYR A 30 -12.06 2.39 -4.74
CA TYR A 30 -13.05 1.95 -3.77
C TYR A 30 -13.25 3.00 -2.66
N TRP A 31 -12.16 3.44 -2.01
CA TRP A 31 -12.23 4.43 -0.95
C TRP A 31 -12.71 5.78 -1.46
N TYR A 32 -12.23 6.24 -2.61
CA TYR A 32 -12.69 7.47 -3.25
C TYR A 32 -14.20 7.44 -3.50
N HIS A 33 -14.72 6.35 -4.08
CA HIS A 33 -16.15 6.19 -4.32
C HIS A 33 -16.97 6.24 -3.02
N ARG A 34 -16.47 5.56 -1.98
CA ARG A 34 -17.16 5.45 -0.70
C ARG A 34 -17.19 6.78 0.05
N ILE A 35 -16.07 7.49 0.09
CA ILE A 35 -15.96 8.82 0.70
C ILE A 35 -16.82 9.83 -0.06
N HIS A 36 -16.70 9.88 -1.40
CA HIS A 36 -17.44 10.85 -2.22
C HIS A 36 -18.96 10.64 -2.16
N ARG A 37 -19.42 9.41 -1.92
CA ARG A 37 -20.85 9.10 -1.77
C ARG A 37 -21.34 9.11 -0.32
N CYS A 38 -20.50 9.50 0.63
CA CYS A 38 -20.81 9.47 2.07
C CYS A 38 -21.27 8.07 2.55
N LEU A 39 -20.68 7.00 1.99
CA LEU A 39 -21.01 5.60 2.28
C LEU A 39 -20.04 4.95 3.29
N MET A 40 -19.27 5.76 4.01
CA MET A 40 -18.40 5.30 5.09
C MET A 40 -19.25 4.74 6.23
N GLN A 41 -18.88 3.56 6.73
CA GLN A 41 -19.53 2.89 7.84
C GLN A 41 -18.63 2.90 9.08
N PRO A 42 -19.20 2.78 10.29
CA PRO A 42 -18.41 2.58 11.51
C PRO A 42 -17.47 1.38 11.35
N GLY A 43 -16.17 1.61 11.58
CA GLY A 43 -15.12 0.60 11.39
C GLY A 43 -14.35 0.71 10.07
N ASP A 44 -14.86 1.47 9.09
CA ASP A 44 -14.12 1.75 7.86
C ASP A 44 -12.90 2.66 8.08
N ASP A 45 -12.94 3.51 9.10
CA ASP A 45 -11.81 4.40 9.44
C ASP A 45 -10.54 3.62 9.74
N ALA A 46 -10.65 2.48 10.43
CA ALA A 46 -9.50 1.63 10.74
C ALA A 46 -8.92 0.97 9.48
N ALA A 47 -9.78 0.52 8.58
CA ALA A 47 -9.37 -0.06 7.32
C ALA A 47 -8.77 0.98 6.36
N PHE A 48 -9.37 2.17 6.29
CA PHE A 48 -8.83 3.27 5.49
C PHE A 48 -7.48 3.77 6.00
N ARG A 49 -7.28 3.81 7.33
CA ARG A 49 -5.96 4.07 7.93
C ARG A 49 -4.94 3.02 7.52
N THR A 50 -5.30 1.73 7.63
CA THR A 50 -4.42 0.62 7.22
C THR A 50 -4.03 0.74 5.74
N PHE A 51 -4.98 1.04 4.86
CA PHE A 51 -4.71 1.28 3.44
C PHE A 51 -3.76 2.46 3.22
N ASN A 52 -3.97 3.59 3.92
CA ASN A 52 -3.07 4.74 3.83
C ASN A 52 -1.65 4.42 4.32
N ASP A 53 -1.52 3.65 5.39
CA ASP A 53 -0.20 3.22 5.88
C ASP A 53 0.52 2.38 4.81
N ILE A 54 -0.18 1.45 4.17
CA ILE A 54 0.38 0.66 3.06
C ILE A 54 0.77 1.56 1.89
N MET A 55 -0.07 2.52 1.49
CA MET A 55 0.29 3.47 0.44
C MET A 55 1.52 4.29 0.81
N HIS A 56 1.63 4.77 2.05
CA HIS A 56 2.78 5.54 2.49
C HIS A 56 4.08 4.71 2.45
N ILE A 57 4.03 3.45 2.86
CA ILE A 57 5.19 2.54 2.79
C ILE A 57 5.55 2.25 1.33
N ALA A 58 4.56 1.98 0.48
CA ALA A 58 4.79 1.77 -0.93
C ALA A 58 5.40 3.04 -1.56
N VAL A 59 4.80 4.22 -1.36
CA VAL A 59 5.15 5.45 -2.10
C VAL A 59 6.36 6.21 -1.54
N ASP A 60 6.78 5.96 -0.28
CA ASP A 60 7.89 6.67 0.35
C ASP A 60 9.18 5.83 0.47
N PRO A 61 10.11 5.93 -0.51
CA PRO A 61 11.44 5.33 -0.40
C PRO A 61 12.28 5.86 0.77
N HIS A 62 11.94 7.02 1.35
CA HIS A 62 12.80 7.66 2.34
C HIS A 62 12.43 7.33 3.79
N ARG A 63 11.30 6.65 4.02
CA ARG A 63 10.83 6.33 5.37
C ARG A 63 11.46 5.07 5.97
N SER A 64 12.15 4.27 5.17
CA SER A 64 12.99 3.21 5.72
C SER A 64 14.43 3.72 5.86
N ALA A 65 14.96 3.65 7.07
CA ALA A 65 16.37 3.97 7.34
C ALA A 65 17.34 3.09 6.53
N ALA A 66 16.87 1.96 5.98
CA ALA A 66 17.61 1.04 5.13
C ALA A 66 17.76 1.53 3.66
N VAL A 67 16.93 2.47 3.20
CA VAL A 67 16.86 2.83 1.76
C VAL A 67 17.63 4.12 1.42
N ARG A 68 18.18 4.85 2.40
CA ARG A 68 19.06 5.98 2.09
C ARG A 68 20.30 5.58 1.28
N ASP A 69 20.75 4.33 1.40
CA ASP A 69 21.79 3.75 0.53
C ASP A 69 21.21 3.02 -0.70
N ALA A 70 19.96 2.54 -0.65
CA ALA A 70 19.32 1.81 -1.75
C ALA A 70 18.66 2.70 -2.82
N ALA A 71 18.48 4.00 -2.57
CA ALA A 71 18.02 4.95 -3.59
C ALA A 71 19.03 5.11 -4.77
N ALA A 72 20.27 4.62 -4.60
CA ALA A 72 21.27 4.49 -5.67
C ALA A 72 21.25 3.11 -6.38
N ASP A 73 20.39 2.17 -5.94
CA ASP A 73 20.27 0.83 -6.51
C ASP A 73 19.17 0.83 -7.58
N GLU A 74 19.55 0.67 -8.86
CA GLU A 74 18.60 0.53 -9.98
C GLU A 74 17.60 -0.62 -9.78
N ASN A 75 17.89 -1.57 -8.89
CA ASN A 75 16.99 -2.67 -8.54
C ASN A 75 16.10 -2.37 -7.33
N TYR A 76 16.10 -1.15 -6.78
CA TYR A 76 15.20 -0.74 -5.71
C TYR A 76 13.74 -1.11 -6.01
N TRP A 77 13.31 -0.92 -7.26
CA TRP A 77 11.95 -1.16 -7.72
C TRP A 77 11.58 -2.64 -7.87
N ARG A 78 12.55 -3.56 -7.79
CA ARG A 78 12.35 -5.01 -7.98
C ARG A 78 12.36 -5.81 -6.67
N LYS A 79 12.68 -5.18 -5.53
CA LYS A 79 12.77 -5.88 -4.25
C LYS A 79 11.39 -5.97 -3.57
N PRO A 80 11.04 -7.11 -2.97
CA PRO A 80 9.83 -7.24 -2.18
C PRO A 80 9.88 -6.33 -0.94
N LEU A 81 8.74 -5.78 -0.54
CA LEU A 81 8.64 -4.75 0.51
C LEU A 81 9.15 -5.20 1.88
N GLY A 82 9.09 -6.50 2.20
CA GLY A 82 9.69 -7.05 3.42
C GLY A 82 11.22 -6.88 3.53
N GLU A 83 11.91 -6.64 2.41
CA GLU A 83 13.36 -6.40 2.40
C GLU A 83 13.75 -4.93 2.56
N LEU A 84 12.77 -4.02 2.53
CA LEU A 84 13.02 -2.57 2.57
C LEU A 84 13.05 -2.00 3.99
N GLY A 85 12.78 -2.77 5.04
CA GLY A 85 12.93 -2.34 6.44
C GLY A 85 11.87 -2.93 7.38
N GLU A 86 12.19 -3.04 8.67
CA GLU A 86 11.24 -3.51 9.69
C GLU A 86 10.15 -2.46 10.00
N LEU A 87 8.96 -2.99 10.30
CA LEU A 87 7.72 -2.27 10.62
C LEU A 87 7.57 -1.99 12.11
#